data_AF-A0A8S8YS17-F1
#
_entry.id   AF-A0A8S8YS17-F1
#
_cell.length_a   1.000
_cell.length_b   1.000
_cell.length_c   1.000
_cell.angle_alpha   90.00
_cell.angle_beta   90.00
_cell.angle_gamma   90.00
#
_symmetry.space_group_name_H-M   'P 1'
#
loop_
_entity.id
_entity.type
_entity.pdbx_description
1 polymer ?
#
loop_
_entity_poly.entity_id
_entity_poly.type
_entity_poly.pdbx_seq_one_letter_code
_entity_poly.pdbx_strand_id
1 'polypeptide(L)'
;MLTYLNHSNHSLTLTTAIRQVQAPLLPAITSMEHRSDAYGPKGRISQPREKYEIRTTIVVIFCIISSIFYPLSRVTSETPEVWQLEVIEPELISQVPHDNFAFTQGLEIHRGKFYESTGLYGQSSVRIVNMSTGQIEAQYNFSR
;
A
#
# COMPACT_ATOMS: atom_id res chain seq x y z
N MET A 1 46.66 -5.92 -5.07
CA MET A 1 46.63 -7.16 -5.88
C MET A 1 46.21 -8.28 -4.96
N LEU A 2 44.92 -8.56 -4.88
CA LEU A 2 44.37 -9.64 -4.06
C LEU A 2 43.69 -10.63 -5.00
N THR A 3 44.22 -11.84 -4.98
CA THR A 3 43.99 -12.91 -5.94
C THR A 3 42.70 -13.65 -5.62
N TYR A 4 41.85 -13.81 -6.65
CA TYR A 4 40.69 -14.69 -6.67
C TYR A 4 41.15 -16.14 -6.89
N LEU A 5 40.59 -17.09 -6.12
CA LEU A 5 40.47 -18.56 -6.33
C LEU A 5 40.05 -19.14 -4.96
N ASN A 6 39.16 -20.10 -4.78
CA ASN A 6 38.62 -21.11 -5.67
C ASN A 6 37.29 -21.65 -5.07
N HIS A 7 36.48 -22.18 -5.97
CA HIS A 7 35.20 -22.84 -5.80
C HIS A 7 35.38 -24.19 -5.07
N SER A 8 34.55 -24.49 -4.06
CA SER A 8 34.29 -25.87 -3.66
C SER A 8 32.82 -26.03 -3.25
N ASN A 9 32.09 -26.74 -4.11
CA ASN A 9 30.72 -27.19 -3.88
C ASN A 9 30.69 -28.16 -2.70
N HIS A 10 29.93 -27.82 -1.65
CA HIS A 10 29.40 -28.81 -0.72
C HIS A 10 27.92 -28.54 -0.53
N SER A 11 27.12 -29.39 -1.15
CA SER A 11 25.69 -29.54 -0.91
C SER A 11 25.48 -29.98 0.54
N LEU A 12 25.07 -29.05 1.40
CA LEU A 12 24.50 -29.36 2.70
C LEU A 12 23.04 -28.96 2.66
N THR A 13 22.17 -29.95 2.43
CA THR A 13 20.72 -29.85 2.63
C THR A 13 20.45 -29.63 4.12
N LEU A 14 20.50 -28.38 4.56
CA LEU A 14 19.98 -27.94 5.84
C LEU A 14 18.50 -27.59 5.63
N THR A 15 17.65 -28.60 5.77
CA THR A 15 16.22 -28.42 6.00
C THR A 15 16.04 -27.82 7.40
N THR A 16 16.35 -26.52 7.53
CA THR A 16 15.97 -25.75 8.70
C THR A 16 14.51 -25.38 8.52
N ALA A 17 13.64 -26.19 9.10
CA ALA A 17 12.23 -25.86 9.26
C ALA A 17 12.14 -24.47 9.93
N ILE A 18 11.73 -23.46 9.15
CA ILE A 18 11.33 -22.16 9.66
C ILE A 18 10.12 -22.45 10.53
N ARG A 19 10.35 -22.56 11.84
CA ARG A 19 9.28 -22.58 12.83
C ARG A 19 8.63 -21.21 12.77
N GLN A 20 7.54 -21.09 12.02
CA GLN A 20 6.64 -19.95 12.18
C GLN A 20 6.22 -19.96 13.65
N VAL A 21 6.75 -19.00 14.40
CA VAL A 21 6.17 -18.65 15.69
C VAL A 21 4.82 -18.04 15.32
N GLN A 22 3.77 -18.86 15.35
CA GLN A 22 2.40 -18.35 15.35
C GLN A 22 2.30 -17.44 16.58
N ALA A 23 2.42 -16.13 16.38
CA ALA A 23 2.00 -15.18 17.39
C ALA A 23 0.52 -15.47 17.67
N PRO A 24 0.08 -15.57 18.94
CA PRO A 24 -1.33 -15.69 19.23
C PRO A 24 -2.06 -14.54 18.54
N LEU A 25 -3.13 -14.87 17.81
CA LEU A 25 -4.07 -13.88 17.26
C LEU A 25 -4.75 -13.18 18.44
N LEU A 26 -4.03 -12.24 19.06
CA LEU A 26 -4.64 -11.26 19.93
C LEU A 26 -5.66 -10.50 19.08
N PRO A 27 -6.86 -10.20 19.61
CA PRO A 27 -7.84 -9.41 18.89
C PRO A 27 -7.11 -8.16 18.39
N ALA A 28 -7.15 -7.91 17.08
CA ALA A 28 -6.51 -6.76 16.46
C ALA A 28 -7.02 -5.50 17.17
N ILE A 29 -6.25 -5.00 18.13
CA ILE A 29 -6.65 -3.87 18.95
C ILE A 29 -6.50 -2.67 18.02
N THR A 30 -7.66 -2.21 17.55
CA THR A 30 -7.87 -1.12 16.60
C THR A 30 -7.43 -1.42 15.17
N SER A 31 -8.26 -2.18 14.44
CA SER A 31 -8.45 -1.87 13.03
C SER A 31 -8.83 -0.39 12.94
N MET A 32 -7.96 0.44 12.36
CA MET A 32 -8.38 1.73 11.86
C MET A 32 -9.41 1.43 10.78
N GLU A 33 -10.69 1.57 11.08
CA GLU A 33 -11.68 1.71 10.03
C GLU A 33 -11.23 2.90 9.19
N HIS A 34 -10.69 2.62 8.01
CA HIS A 34 -10.39 3.63 7.01
C HIS A 34 -11.73 4.18 6.52
N ARG A 35 -12.39 4.99 7.36
CA ARG A 35 -13.58 5.72 6.97
C ARG A 35 -13.12 6.83 6.05
N SER A 36 -13.23 6.55 4.76
CA SER A 36 -13.27 7.58 3.73
C SER A 36 -14.67 8.20 3.73
N ASP A 37 -15.13 8.75 4.85
CA ASP A 37 -16.34 9.57 4.91
C ASP A 37 -15.99 11.01 4.50
N ALA A 38 -15.58 11.16 3.24
CA ALA A 38 -15.73 12.43 2.56
C ALA A 38 -17.23 12.71 2.43
N TYR A 39 -17.74 13.66 3.21
CA TYR A 39 -19.11 14.18 3.06
C TYR A 39 -19.22 14.93 1.73
N GLY A 40 -19.53 14.20 0.66
CA GLY A 40 -19.87 14.77 -0.64
C GLY A 40 -21.26 15.42 -0.61
N PRO A 41 -21.48 16.54 -1.33
CA PRO A 41 -22.77 17.24 -1.31
C PRO A 41 -23.91 16.34 -1.82
N LYS A 42 -24.87 16.03 -0.93
CA LYS A 42 -26.15 15.42 -1.31
C LYS A 42 -27.03 16.50 -1.94
N GLY A 43 -27.18 16.47 -3.25
CA GLY A 43 -28.13 17.35 -3.92
C GLY A 43 -28.01 17.32 -5.43
N ARG A 44 -28.58 16.29 -6.08
CA ARG A 44 -28.94 16.42 -7.50
C ARG A 44 -30.30 17.09 -7.56
N ILE A 45 -30.32 18.40 -7.76
CA ILE A 45 -31.55 19.14 -8.07
C ILE A 45 -32.04 18.65 -9.43
N SER A 46 -33.19 17.98 -9.43
CA SER A 46 -33.89 17.55 -10.64
C SER A 46 -34.37 18.77 -11.42
N GLN A 47 -33.57 19.23 -12.39
CA GLN A 47 -34.08 20.19 -13.38
C GLN A 47 -35.14 19.49 -14.24
N PRO A 48 -36.26 20.16 -14.61
CA PRO A 48 -37.22 19.61 -15.55
C PRO A 48 -36.50 19.39 -16.88
N ARG A 49 -36.38 18.13 -17.28
CA ARG A 49 -35.78 17.77 -18.56
C ARG A 49 -36.74 18.22 -19.65
N GLU A 50 -36.41 19.29 -20.37
CA GLU A 50 -37.18 19.69 -21.55
C GLU A 50 -37.33 18.47 -22.47
N LYS A 51 -38.58 18.17 -22.84
CA LYS A 51 -38.89 17.06 -23.76
C LYS A 51 -38.46 17.45 -25.16
N TYR A 52 -37.17 17.33 -25.44
CA TYR A 52 -36.72 17.15 -26.81
C TYR A 52 -37.25 15.80 -27.29
N GLU A 53 -38.29 15.81 -28.13
CA GLU A 53 -38.69 14.65 -28.91
C GLU A 53 -37.62 14.40 -29.98
N ILE A 54 -36.49 13.84 -29.54
CA ILE A 54 -35.46 13.34 -30.43
C ILE A 54 -36.11 12.18 -31.19
N ARG A 55 -36.58 12.46 -32.41
CA ARG A 55 -37.16 11.45 -33.30
C ARG A 55 -36.13 10.34 -33.42
N THR A 56 -36.49 9.12 -33.02
CA THR A 56 -35.61 7.94 -32.99
C THR A 56 -34.84 7.76 -34.30
N THR A 57 -35.41 8.19 -35.42
CA THR A 57 -34.77 8.26 -36.74
C THR A 57 -33.48 9.08 -36.76
N ILE A 58 -33.41 10.21 -36.06
CA ILE A 58 -32.21 11.06 -35.98
C ILE A 58 -31.09 10.33 -35.22
N VAL A 59 -31.43 9.61 -34.16
CA VAL A 59 -30.47 8.80 -33.39
C VAL A 59 -29.91 7.68 -34.26
N VAL A 60 -30.77 6.99 -35.01
CA VAL A 60 -30.37 5.90 -35.92
C VAL A 60 -29.46 6.42 -37.04
N ILE A 61 -29.81 7.55 -37.66
CA ILE A 61 -28.97 8.18 -38.70
C ILE A 61 -27.61 8.59 -38.12
N PHE A 62 -27.59 9.18 -36.93
CA PHE A 62 -26.35 9.55 -36.25
C PHE A 62 -25.48 8.32 -35.93
N CYS A 63 -26.07 7.21 -35.46
CA CYS A 63 -25.36 5.95 -35.21
C CYS A 63 -24.76 5.36 -36.50
N ILE A 64 -25.49 5.41 -37.62
CA ILE A 64 -25.02 4.90 -38.91
C ILE A 64 -23.88 5.79 -39.43
N ILE A 65 -24.06 7.11 -39.41
CA ILE A 65 -23.03 8.08 -39.81
C ILE A 65 -21.77 7.89 -38.95
N SER A 66 -21.91 7.81 -37.64
CA SER A 66 -20.77 7.57 -36.72
C SER A 66 -20.02 6.27 -37.06
N SER A 67 -20.75 5.20 -37.37
CA SER A 67 -20.16 3.91 -37.75
C SER A 67 -19.40 3.94 -39.09
N ILE A 68 -19.80 4.85 -40.00
CA ILE A 68 -19.12 5.05 -41.29
C ILE A 68 -17.84 5.88 -41.12
N PHE A 69 -17.87 6.91 -40.26
CA PHE A 69 -16.71 7.79 -40.02
C PHE A 69 -15.67 7.18 -39.05
N TYR A 70 -16.08 6.25 -38.18
CA TYR A 70 -15.20 5.58 -37.21
C TYR A 70 -15.31 4.05 -37.33
N PRO A 71 -14.78 3.44 -38.42
CA PRO A 71 -14.77 1.98 -38.52
C PRO A 71 -14.02 1.37 -37.33
N LEU A 72 -14.65 0.37 -36.70
CA LEU A 72 -14.19 -0.32 -35.49
C LEU A 72 -12.78 -0.93 -35.62
N SER A 73 -12.25 -1.01 -36.84
CA SER A 73 -10.88 -1.45 -37.15
C SER A 73 -9.77 -0.52 -36.61
N ARG A 74 -10.10 0.64 -36.03
CA ARG A 74 -9.15 1.50 -35.30
C ARG A 74 -8.97 1.14 -33.83
N VAL A 75 -9.74 0.18 -33.30
CA VAL A 75 -9.47 -0.41 -31.97
C VAL A 75 -8.36 -1.43 -32.16
N THR A 76 -7.14 -0.95 -32.41
CA THR A 76 -5.97 -1.73 -32.04
C THR A 76 -6.08 -1.91 -30.54
N SER A 77 -6.33 -3.14 -30.10
CA SER A 77 -6.05 -3.51 -28.72
C SER A 77 -4.54 -3.36 -28.56
N GLU A 78 -4.11 -2.16 -28.21
CA GLU A 78 -2.86 -1.99 -27.49
C GLU A 78 -3.09 -2.77 -26.19
N THR A 79 -2.83 -4.08 -26.24
CA THR A 79 -2.71 -4.89 -25.05
C THR A 79 -1.69 -4.14 -24.21
N PRO A 80 -2.09 -3.63 -23.03
CA PRO A 80 -1.20 -2.79 -22.25
C PRO A 80 0.06 -3.61 -22.03
N GLU A 81 1.19 -3.01 -22.39
CA GLU A 81 2.53 -3.48 -22.14
C GLU A 81 2.55 -4.20 -20.79
N VAL A 82 2.73 -5.53 -20.82
CA VAL A 82 2.67 -6.36 -19.62
C VAL A 82 3.67 -5.78 -18.64
N TRP A 83 3.20 -5.30 -17.49
CA TRP A 83 4.08 -4.76 -16.45
C TRP A 83 5.19 -5.76 -16.19
N GLN A 84 6.42 -5.40 -16.53
CA GLN A 84 7.59 -6.21 -16.20
C GLN A 84 7.74 -6.15 -14.68
N LEU A 85 7.27 -7.20 -14.02
CA LEU A 85 7.29 -7.29 -12.57
C LEU A 85 8.69 -7.71 -12.14
N GLU A 86 9.48 -6.75 -11.68
CA GLU A 86 10.70 -7.04 -10.92
C GLU A 86 10.32 -7.46 -9.50
N VAL A 87 10.58 -8.72 -9.17
CA VAL A 87 10.35 -9.26 -7.82
C VAL A 87 11.61 -9.02 -7.00
N ILE A 88 11.49 -8.27 -5.90
CA ILE A 88 12.59 -8.00 -4.96
C ILE A 88 12.42 -8.92 -3.75
N GLU A 89 13.42 -9.74 -3.46
CA GLU A 89 13.49 -10.54 -2.22
C GLU A 89 14.34 -9.80 -1.18
N PRO A 90 13.78 -9.42 -0.02
CA PRO A 90 14.56 -8.76 1.02
C PRO A 90 15.47 -9.75 1.74
N GLU A 91 16.73 -9.35 1.99
CA GLU A 91 17.65 -10.07 2.86
C GLU A 91 17.58 -9.50 4.29
N LEU A 92 17.46 -10.39 5.28
CA LEU A 92 17.45 -10.00 6.69
C LEU A 92 18.87 -9.75 7.20
N ILE A 93 19.25 -8.48 7.33
CA ILE A 93 20.59 -8.08 7.79
C ILE A 93 20.73 -8.00 9.32
N SER A 94 19.65 -7.63 10.03
CA SER A 94 19.65 -7.44 11.49
C SER A 94 18.23 -7.42 12.04
N GLN A 95 18.09 -7.78 13.32
CA GLN A 95 16.83 -7.68 14.06
C GLN A 95 17.05 -6.86 15.32
N VAL A 96 16.12 -5.94 15.58
CA VAL A 96 16.13 -5.06 16.76
C VAL A 96 14.80 -5.28 17.48
N PRO A 97 14.80 -5.48 18.81
CA PRO A 97 13.55 -5.62 19.57
C PRO A 97 12.62 -4.42 19.35
N HIS A 98 11.32 -4.68 19.16
CA HIS A 98 10.30 -3.64 19.04
C HIS A 98 9.27 -3.79 20.17
N ASP A 99 8.71 -2.68 20.63
CA ASP A 99 7.66 -2.66 21.65
C ASP A 99 6.34 -3.13 21.03
N ASN A 100 5.88 -4.33 21.41
CA ASN A 100 4.65 -4.92 20.88
C ASN A 100 3.37 -4.12 21.22
N PHE A 101 3.43 -3.16 22.14
CA PHE A 101 2.32 -2.25 22.44
C PHE A 101 2.37 -0.95 21.62
N ALA A 102 3.45 -0.72 20.86
CA ALA A 102 3.58 0.41 19.96
C ALA A 102 2.79 0.16 18.67
N PHE A 103 1.62 0.79 18.53
CA PHE A 103 0.87 0.76 17.27
C PHE A 103 1.50 1.75 16.27
N THR A 104 2.56 1.33 15.57
CA THR A 104 3.33 2.17 14.65
C THR A 104 2.48 2.73 13.51
N GLN A 105 2.46 4.06 13.37
CA GLN A 105 1.79 4.79 12.27
C GLN A 105 2.75 5.63 11.44
N GLY A 106 3.98 5.81 11.92
CA GLY A 106 5.06 6.45 11.18
C GLY A 106 6.41 6.04 11.75
N LEU A 107 7.41 5.87 10.89
CA LEU A 107 8.77 5.49 11.25
C LEU A 107 9.76 6.21 10.34
N GLU A 108 10.74 6.90 10.93
CA GLU A 108 11.81 7.61 10.23
C GLU A 108 13.17 7.28 10.84
N ILE A 109 14.19 7.14 9.99
CA ILE A 109 15.59 7.03 10.42
C ILE A 109 16.26 8.39 10.23
N HIS A 110 16.71 8.99 11.32
CA HIS A 110 17.44 10.25 11.25
C HIS A 110 18.56 10.28 12.28
N ARG A 111 19.77 10.64 11.83
CA ARG A 111 20.99 10.75 12.67
C ARG A 111 21.24 9.51 13.55
N GLY A 112 21.05 8.32 13.00
CA GLY A 112 21.32 7.05 13.69
C GLY A 112 20.28 6.65 14.74
N LYS A 113 19.09 7.26 14.71
CA LYS A 113 17.97 6.93 15.60
C LYS A 113 16.71 6.62 14.82
N PHE A 114 15.84 5.84 15.43
CA PHE A 114 14.46 5.70 15.00
C PHE A 114 13.60 6.79 15.62
N TYR A 115 12.81 7.47 14.80
CA TYR A 115 11.73 8.36 15.20
C TYR A 115 10.43 7.66 14.85
N GLU A 116 9.62 7.36 15.86
CA GLU A 116 8.41 6.56 15.70
C GLU A 116 7.18 7.34 16.19
N SER A 117 6.14 7.38 15.37
CA SER A 117 4.81 7.82 15.79
C SER A 117 3.96 6.60 16.09
N THR A 118 3.33 6.56 17.26
CA THR A 118 2.37 5.52 17.63
C THR A 118 0.95 6.06 17.67
N GLY A 119 0.00 5.26 17.19
CA GLY A 119 -1.42 5.51 17.26
C GLY A 119 -2.07 4.92 18.50
N LEU A 120 -3.38 4.66 18.40
CA LEU A 120 -4.36 4.39 19.47
C LEU A 120 -4.97 5.67 20.07
N TYR A 121 -6.31 5.71 20.08
CA TYR A 121 -7.08 6.84 20.58
C TYR A 121 -6.76 7.10 22.05
N GLY A 122 -6.29 8.31 22.36
CA GLY A 122 -5.88 8.69 23.71
C GLY A 122 -4.55 8.10 24.20
N GLN A 123 -3.82 7.39 23.34
CA GLN A 123 -2.53 6.77 23.66
C GLN A 123 -1.46 7.06 22.59
N SER A 124 -1.70 8.04 21.73
CA SER A 124 -0.77 8.40 20.67
C SER A 124 0.50 9.03 21.25
N SER A 125 1.65 8.76 20.64
CA SER A 125 2.93 9.29 21.11
C SER A 125 3.95 9.46 19.96
N VAL A 126 4.94 10.32 20.15
CA VAL A 126 6.19 10.33 19.36
C VAL A 126 7.32 9.81 20.23
N ARG A 127 8.15 8.92 19.67
CA ARG A 127 9.23 8.23 20.38
C ARG A 127 10.54 8.41 19.62
N ILE A 128 11.63 8.56 20.38
CA ILE A 128 12.99 8.42 19.87
C ILE A 128 13.51 7.09 20.40
N VAL A 129 13.90 6.19 19.50
CA VAL A 129 14.29 4.82 19.82
C VAL A 129 15.71 4.57 19.33
N ASN A 130 16.50 3.91 20.18
CA ASN A 130 17.85 3.50 19.84
C ASN A 130 17.81 2.41 18.75
N MET A 131 18.49 2.67 17.63
CA MET A 131 18.44 1.82 16.45
C MET A 131 19.10 0.45 16.63
N SER A 132 19.99 0.30 17.60
CA SER A 132 20.70 -0.96 17.85
C SER A 132 20.03 -1.82 18.91
N THR A 133 19.36 -1.20 19.89
CA THR A 133 18.82 -1.91 21.06
C THR A 133 17.29 -1.95 21.12
N GLY A 134 16.59 -1.08 20.39
CA GLY A 134 15.14 -0.92 20.50
C GLY A 134 14.69 -0.18 21.77
N GLN A 135 15.65 0.33 22.55
CA GLN A 135 15.34 1.08 23.77
C GLN A 135 14.73 2.44 23.44
N ILE A 136 13.62 2.78 24.08
CA ILE A 136 13.03 4.12 24.02
C ILE A 136 13.93 5.08 24.81
N GLU A 137 14.53 6.04 24.11
CA GLU A 137 15.39 7.08 24.69
C GLU A 137 14.59 8.31 25.11
N ALA A 138 13.50 8.62 24.39
CA ALA A 138 12.56 9.68 24.72
C ALA A 138 11.16 9.35 24.19
N GLN A 139 10.12 9.82 24.89
CA GLN A 139 8.73 9.67 24.47
C GLN A 139 7.95 10.92 24.84
N TYR A 140 7.13 11.38 23.90
CA TYR A 140 6.18 12.47 24.08
C TYR A 140 4.78 11.94 23.81
N ASN A 141 3.93 11.94 24.84
CA ASN A 141 2.54 11.51 24.72
C ASN A 141 1.65 12.67 24.31
N PHE A 142 0.73 12.42 23.38
CA PHE A 142 -0.32 13.37 23.03
C PHE A 142 -1.50 13.15 23.97
N SER A 143 -1.50 13.86 25.09
CA SER A 143 -2.68 13.96 25.96
C SER A 143 -3.75 14.82 25.27
N ARG A 144 -5.01 14.39 25.34
CA ARG A 144 -6.15 15.29 25.11
C ARG A 144 -6.48 16.04 26.38
#